data_AF-A0AAV4BZK0-F1
#
_entry.id   AF-A0AAV4BZK0-F1
#
_cell.length_a   1.000
_cell.length_b   1.000
_cell.length_c   1.000
_cell.angle_alpha   90.00
_cell.angle_beta   90.00
_cell.angle_gamma   90.00
#
_symmetry.space_group_name_H-M   'P 1'
#
loop_
_entity.id
_entity.type
_entity.pdbx_description
1 polymer ?
#
loop_
_entity_poly.entity_id
_entity_poly.type
_entity_poly.pdbx_seq_one_letter_code
_entity_poly.pdbx_strand_id
1 'polypeptide(L)'
;MQVNHSQKLLDTVVLECEGISLSLNVKKTESMVISKKLKCNFVSKGEKIKQVANIKHLGYLITSDERIAMAKGTFQKKTKKLANRDHKYENQIRVRSVLLYGSECWTIDKDTEKKLEAVEMWFIRREVRISWTERG
;
A
#
# COMPACT_ATOMS: atom_id res chain seq x y z
N MET A 1 13.21 -17.55 -18.01
CA MET A 1 13.47 -18.22 -16.72
C MET A 1 12.56 -17.71 -15.60
N GLN A 2 12.45 -16.41 -15.30
CA GLN A 2 11.58 -15.92 -14.19
C GLN A 2 10.08 -16.24 -14.31
N VAL A 3 9.47 -16.13 -15.48
CA VAL A 3 8.01 -16.34 -15.67
C VAL A 3 7.58 -17.77 -15.31
N ASN A 4 8.38 -18.77 -15.65
CA ASN A 4 8.08 -20.17 -15.37
C ASN A 4 8.15 -20.49 -13.87
N HIS A 5 8.99 -19.79 -13.11
CA HIS A 5 9.05 -19.97 -11.66
C HIS A 5 7.81 -19.41 -10.97
N SER A 6 7.39 -18.20 -11.34
CA SER A 6 6.17 -17.58 -10.79
C SER A 6 4.90 -18.37 -11.16
N GLN A 7 4.83 -18.97 -12.34
CA GLN A 7 3.71 -19.85 -12.72
C GLN A 7 3.66 -21.11 -11.85
N LYS A 8 4.81 -21.76 -11.60
CA LYS A 8 4.88 -22.92 -10.70
C LYS A 8 4.41 -22.58 -9.29
N LEU A 9 4.81 -21.43 -8.75
CA LEU A 9 4.36 -20.98 -7.44
C LEU A 9 2.84 -20.78 -7.40
N LEU A 10 2.27 -20.19 -8.45
CA LEU A 10 0.82 -20.03 -8.57
C LEU A 10 0.11 -21.39 -8.57
N ASP A 11 0.61 -22.35 -9.34
CA ASP A 11 0.02 -23.69 -9.44
C ASP A 11 0.08 -24.43 -8.10
N THR A 12 1.21 -24.33 -7.37
CA THR A 12 1.33 -24.88 -6.01
C THR A 12 0.32 -24.26 -5.06
N VAL A 13 0.17 -22.93 -5.04
CA VAL A 13 -0.80 -22.26 -4.17
C VAL A 13 -2.23 -22.68 -4.49
N VAL A 14 -2.57 -22.83 -5.77
CA VAL A 14 -3.89 -23.28 -6.21
C VAL A 14 -4.16 -24.71 -5.74
N LEU A 15 -3.19 -25.62 -5.87
CA LEU A 15 -3.30 -27.01 -5.42
C LEU A 15 -3.53 -27.12 -3.91
N GLU A 16 -2.76 -26.37 -3.11
CA GLU A 16 -2.92 -26.37 -1.64
C GLU A 16 -4.27 -25.76 -1.21
N CYS A 17 -4.72 -24.72 -1.93
CA CYS A 17 -6.03 -24.12 -1.68
C CYS A 17 -7.17 -25.11 -1.94
N GLU A 18 -7.09 -25.93 -3.00
CA GLU A 18 -8.08 -26.98 -3.29
C GLU A 18 -8.14 -28.04 -2.20
N GLY A 19 -6.99 -28.40 -1.60
CA GLY A 19 -6.93 -29.31 -0.45
C GLY A 19 -7.73 -28.80 0.76
N ILE A 20 -7.90 -27.48 0.89
CA ILE A 20 -8.64 -26.81 1.98
C ILE A 20 -10.04 -26.34 1.49
N SER A 21 -10.50 -26.81 0.32
CA SER A 21 -11.78 -26.39 -0.29
C SER A 21 -11.88 -24.89 -0.61
N LEU A 22 -10.75 -24.21 -0.81
CA LEU A 22 -10.66 -22.84 -1.30
C LEU A 22 -10.43 -22.82 -2.82
N SER A 23 -10.97 -21.80 -3.50
CA SER A 23 -10.79 -21.62 -4.94
C SER A 23 -10.31 -20.22 -5.28
N LEU A 24 -9.43 -20.15 -6.28
CA LEU A 24 -8.92 -18.89 -6.80
C LEU A 24 -9.97 -18.18 -7.66
N ASN A 25 -10.27 -16.93 -7.34
CA ASN A 25 -11.12 -16.09 -8.17
C ASN A 25 -10.30 -15.41 -9.28
N VAL A 26 -10.20 -16.07 -10.43
CA VAL A 26 -9.40 -15.60 -11.58
C VAL A 26 -9.78 -14.19 -12.04
N LYS A 27 -11.06 -13.81 -11.94
CA LYS A 27 -11.54 -12.47 -12.32
C LYS A 27 -10.98 -11.35 -11.43
N LYS A 28 -10.72 -11.65 -10.15
CA LYS A 28 -10.13 -10.70 -9.20
C LYS A 28 -8.60 -10.76 -9.19
N THR A 29 -8.01 -11.84 -9.68
CA THR A 29 -6.56 -12.00 -9.73
C THR A 29 -5.98 -11.24 -10.91
N GLU A 30 -5.00 -10.39 -10.64
CA GLU A 30 -4.28 -9.62 -11.65
C GLU A 30 -2.77 -9.88 -11.51
N SER A 31 -2.04 -9.75 -12.62
CA SER A 31 -0.59 -9.89 -12.67
C SER A 31 0.06 -8.58 -13.12
N MET A 32 1.25 -8.27 -12.59
CA MET A 32 2.01 -7.06 -12.90
C MET A 32 3.46 -7.42 -13.16
N VAL A 33 4.07 -6.76 -14.13
CA VAL A 33 5.46 -7.00 -14.53
C VAL A 33 6.30 -5.78 -14.15
N ILE A 34 7.29 -5.99 -13.27
CA ILE A 34 8.18 -4.93 -12.75
C ILE A 34 9.44 -4.77 -13.62
N SER A 35 9.66 -5.67 -14.59
CA SER A 35 10.85 -5.71 -15.45
C SER A 35 10.59 -5.13 -16.85
N LYS A 36 11.66 -4.77 -17.58
CA LYS A 36 11.61 -4.30 -18.99
C LYS A 36 10.97 -5.30 -19.98
N LYS A 37 10.60 -6.51 -19.55
CA LYS A 37 9.95 -7.52 -20.40
C LYS A 37 8.48 -7.17 -20.65
N LEU A 38 8.07 -7.36 -21.90
CA LEU A 38 6.85 -6.78 -22.45
C LEU A 38 5.54 -7.47 -22.01
N LYS A 39 5.49 -8.79 -21.79
CA LYS A 39 4.25 -9.52 -21.41
C LYS A 39 4.54 -10.82 -20.65
N CYS A 40 3.68 -11.15 -19.67
CA CYS A 40 3.65 -12.42 -18.95
C CYS A 40 2.25 -13.02 -19.09
N ASN A 41 2.16 -14.24 -19.62
CA ASN A 41 0.90 -14.96 -19.75
C ASN A 41 0.78 -15.97 -18.61
N PHE A 42 0.12 -15.58 -17.52
CA PHE A 42 -0.22 -16.49 -16.45
C PHE A 42 -1.54 -17.19 -16.75
N VAL A 43 -1.60 -18.50 -16.50
CA VAL A 43 -2.80 -19.32 -16.72
C VAL A 43 -3.13 -20.03 -15.42
N SER A 44 -4.40 -20.01 -15.00
CA SER A 44 -4.88 -20.81 -13.88
C SER A 44 -6.14 -21.53 -14.31
N LYS A 45 -6.19 -22.86 -14.14
CA LYS A 45 -7.34 -23.72 -14.52
C LYS A 45 -7.85 -23.51 -15.95
N GLY A 46 -6.96 -23.18 -16.89
CA GLY A 46 -7.29 -22.92 -18.30
C GLY A 46 -7.74 -21.47 -18.60
N GLU A 47 -7.95 -20.63 -17.59
CA GLU A 47 -8.24 -19.20 -17.76
C GLU A 47 -6.97 -18.35 -17.65
N LYS A 48 -6.88 -17.31 -18.49
CA LYS A 48 -5.76 -16.36 -18.47
C LYS A 48 -5.98 -15.30 -17.39
N ILE A 49 -4.98 -15.12 -16.54
CA ILE A 49 -4.97 -14.03 -15.55
C ILE A 49 -4.68 -12.71 -16.27
N LYS A 50 -5.46 -11.68 -15.93
CA LYS A 50 -5.31 -10.35 -16.52
C LYS A 50 -3.97 -9.74 -16.11
N GLN A 51 -3.21 -9.24 -17.09
CA GLN A 51 -2.02 -8.44 -16.83
C GLN A 51 -2.39 -6.95 -16.78
N VAL A 52 -1.97 -6.25 -15.73
CA VAL A 52 -2.19 -4.82 -15.53
C VAL A 52 -0.87 -4.08 -15.35
N ALA A 53 -0.89 -2.78 -15.69
CA ALA A 53 0.27 -1.92 -15.50
C ALA A 53 0.50 -1.60 -14.01
N ASN A 54 -0.58 -1.40 -13.25
CA ASN A 54 -0.54 -1.08 -11.83
C ASN A 54 -1.60 -1.91 -11.10
N ILE A 55 -1.19 -2.66 -10.08
CA ILE A 55 -2.10 -3.34 -9.16
C ILE A 55 -2.46 -2.38 -8.02
N LYS A 56 -3.74 -2.38 -7.65
CA LYS A 56 -4.23 -1.71 -6.45
C LYS A 56 -4.33 -2.70 -5.30
N HIS A 57 -3.46 -2.58 -4.31
CA HIS A 57 -3.47 -3.37 -3.09
C HIS A 57 -4.02 -2.55 -1.93
N LEU A 58 -5.10 -3.00 -1.29
CA LEU A 58 -5.71 -2.36 -0.11
C LEU A 58 -6.00 -0.85 -0.26
N GLY A 59 -6.25 -0.38 -1.48
CA GLY A 59 -6.47 1.04 -1.75
C GLY A 59 -5.29 1.78 -2.38
N TYR A 60 -4.09 1.19 -2.36
CA TYR A 60 -2.84 1.82 -2.79
C TYR A 60 -2.32 1.19 -4.07
N LEU A 61 -1.74 2.01 -4.95
CA LEU A 61 -1.06 1.54 -6.15
C LEU A 61 0.40 1.22 -5.80
N ILE A 62 0.87 0.04 -6.21
CA ILE A 62 2.24 -0.42 -5.91
C ILE A 62 3.31 0.52 -6.52
N THR A 63 3.03 1.10 -7.69
CA THR A 63 3.99 1.91 -8.46
C THR A 63 3.80 3.42 -8.30
N SER A 64 2.77 3.89 -7.58
CA SER A 64 2.41 5.31 -7.55
C SER A 64 2.90 6.04 -6.30
N ASP A 65 3.51 7.21 -6.49
CA ASP A 65 3.89 8.14 -5.43
C ASP A 65 2.70 8.95 -4.85
N GLU A 66 1.48 8.72 -5.32
CA GLU A 66 0.25 9.37 -4.82
C GLU A 66 -0.10 9.01 -3.36
N ARG A 67 0.69 8.14 -2.72
CA ARG A 67 0.61 7.73 -1.31
C ARG A 67 0.50 8.88 -0.32
N ILE A 68 1.35 9.90 -0.43
CA ILE A 68 1.31 11.05 0.50
C ILE A 68 0.01 11.83 0.33
N ALA A 69 -0.47 11.98 -0.91
CA ALA A 69 -1.73 12.65 -1.20
C ALA A 69 -2.93 11.85 -0.65
N MET A 70 -2.93 10.53 -0.81
CA MET A 70 -3.97 9.66 -0.26
C MET A 70 -3.98 9.65 1.28
N ALA A 71 -2.81 9.59 1.92
CA ALA A 71 -2.69 9.70 3.37
C ALA A 71 -3.20 11.06 3.86
N LYS A 72 -2.81 12.17 3.20
CA LYS A 72 -3.33 13.51 3.47
C LYS A 72 -4.85 13.59 3.34
N GLY A 73 -5.42 13.06 2.27
CA GLY A 73 -6.87 13.04 2.07
C GLY A 73 -7.61 12.21 3.13
N THR A 74 -7.09 11.03 3.47
CA THR A 74 -7.67 10.16 4.51
C THR A 74 -7.60 10.81 5.88
N PHE A 75 -6.46 11.42 6.21
CA PHE A 75 -6.27 12.14 7.44
C PHE A 75 -7.21 13.33 7.55
N GLN A 76 -7.32 14.17 6.51
CA GLN A 76 -8.25 15.29 6.49
C GLN A 76 -9.70 14.84 6.75
N LYS A 77 -10.13 13.70 6.19
CA LYS A 77 -11.45 13.12 6.47
C LYS A 77 -11.61 12.66 7.92
N LYS A 78 -10.54 12.15 8.55
CA LYS A 78 -10.56 11.62 9.92
C LYS A 78 -10.25 12.64 11.02
N THR A 79 -9.60 13.77 10.71
CA THR A 79 -9.17 14.81 11.67
C THR A 79 -10.29 15.28 12.59
N LYS A 80 -11.51 15.46 12.07
CA LYS A 80 -12.68 15.87 12.87
C LYS A 80 -12.99 14.90 14.03
N LYS A 81 -12.62 13.62 13.90
CA LYS A 81 -12.85 12.57 14.92
C LYS A 81 -11.61 12.26 15.75
N LEU A 82 -10.42 12.67 15.31
CA LEU A 82 -9.14 12.29 15.91
C LEU A 82 -8.46 13.42 16.68
N ALA A 83 -8.91 14.67 16.51
CA ALA A 83 -8.38 15.85 17.17
C ALA A 83 -8.77 15.92 18.65
N ASN A 84 -8.06 15.16 19.48
CA ASN A 84 -8.13 15.29 20.93
C ASN A 84 -6.77 15.73 21.47
N ARG A 85 -6.71 16.93 22.08
CA ARG A 85 -5.44 17.61 22.41
C ARG A 85 -4.65 16.91 23.53
N ASP A 86 -5.34 16.20 24.41
CA ASP A 86 -4.74 15.73 25.67
C ASP A 86 -3.86 14.48 25.51
N HIS A 87 -3.89 13.83 24.34
CA HIS A 87 -3.25 12.53 24.11
C HIS A 87 -2.14 12.60 23.06
N LYS A 88 -1.06 13.35 23.33
CA LYS A 88 0.06 13.56 22.40
C LYS A 88 0.63 12.26 21.81
N TYR A 89 0.88 11.25 22.65
CA TYR A 89 1.44 9.97 22.22
C TYR A 89 0.44 9.17 21.36
N GLU A 90 -0.83 9.15 21.77
CA GLU A 90 -1.89 8.47 21.03
C GLU A 90 -2.10 9.12 19.64
N ASN A 91 -1.99 10.44 19.57
CA ASN A 91 -2.06 11.17 18.31
C ASN A 91 -0.89 10.82 17.38
N GLN A 92 0.32 10.63 17.89
CA GLN A 92 1.45 10.16 17.08
C GLN A 92 1.19 8.75 16.51
N ILE A 93 0.70 7.82 17.34
CA ILE A 93 0.34 6.47 16.88
C ILE A 93 -0.75 6.53 15.80
N ARG A 94 -1.77 7.37 15.99
CA ARG A 94 -2.86 7.57 15.02
C ARG A 94 -2.37 8.16 13.71
N VAL A 95 -1.45 9.13 13.75
CA VAL A 95 -0.83 9.70 12.56
C VAL A 95 -0.01 8.65 11.83
N ARG A 96 0.87 7.93 12.54
CA ARG A 96 1.71 6.87 11.96
C ARG A 96 0.90 5.75 11.34
N SER A 97 -0.16 5.29 12.01
CA SER A 97 -1.01 4.22 11.49
C SER A 97 -1.73 4.59 10.20
N VAL A 98 -2.15 5.86 10.04
CA VAL A 98 -2.73 6.35 8.78
C VAL A 98 -1.66 6.58 7.72
N LEU A 99 -0.51 7.13 8.11
CA LEU A 99 0.57 7.45 7.19
C LEU A 99 1.21 6.19 6.60
N LEU A 100 1.49 5.19 7.45
CA LEU A 100 2.14 3.92 7.11
C LEU A 100 1.18 2.85 6.60
N TYR A 101 -0.10 3.18 6.41
CA TYR A 101 -1.06 2.20 5.88
C TYR A 101 -0.70 1.83 4.44
N GLY A 102 -0.53 0.53 4.18
CA GLY A 102 -0.08 -0.02 2.90
C GLY A 102 1.45 0.03 2.71
N SER A 103 2.23 0.22 3.78
CA SER A 103 3.69 0.25 3.71
C SER A 103 4.33 -1.06 3.27
N GLU A 104 3.63 -2.20 3.42
CA GLU A 104 4.08 -3.48 2.89
C GLU A 104 4.27 -3.49 1.36
N CYS A 105 3.66 -2.55 0.64
CA CYS A 105 3.79 -2.42 -0.82
C CYS A 105 4.84 -1.38 -1.26
N TRP A 106 5.59 -0.78 -0.33
CA TRP A 106 6.49 0.32 -0.64
C TRP A 106 7.91 -0.15 -0.90
N THR A 107 8.51 0.41 -1.95
CA THR A 107 9.96 0.51 -2.01
C THR A 107 10.36 1.77 -1.25
N ILE A 108 11.04 1.61 -0.11
CA ILE A 108 11.52 2.73 0.72
C ILE A 108 12.93 3.10 0.27
N ASP A 109 13.12 4.35 -0.08
CA ASP A 109 14.42 4.99 -0.27
C ASP A 109 14.62 6.11 0.77
N LYS A 110 15.83 6.65 0.86
CA LYS A 110 16.16 7.71 1.84
C LYS A 110 15.40 9.03 1.60
N ASP A 111 14.96 9.31 0.38
CA ASP A 111 14.23 10.54 0.07
C ASP A 111 12.75 10.43 0.47
N THR A 112 12.16 9.26 0.23
CA THR A 112 10.81 8.89 0.65
C THR A 112 10.70 8.83 2.17
N GLU A 113 11.72 8.34 2.86
CA GLU A 113 11.80 8.37 4.33
C GLU A 113 11.75 9.81 4.86
N LYS A 114 12.60 10.71 4.33
CA LYS A 114 12.57 12.15 4.72
C LYS A 114 11.22 12.81 4.42
N LYS A 115 10.60 12.49 3.28
CA LYS A 115 9.26 12.99 2.93
C LYS A 115 8.21 12.48 3.91
N LEU A 116 8.29 11.22 4.33
CA LEU A 116 7.38 10.64 5.32
C LEU A 116 7.52 11.33 6.68
N GLU A 117 8.74 11.54 7.16
CA GLU A 117 9.00 12.27 8.42
C GLU A 117 8.44 13.71 8.37
N ALA A 118 8.68 14.44 7.27
CA ALA A 118 8.15 15.79 7.10
C ALA A 118 6.62 15.82 7.10
N VAL A 119 5.97 14.83 6.48
CA VAL A 119 4.51 14.68 6.46
C VAL A 119 3.97 14.30 7.83
N GLU A 120 4.64 13.39 8.55
CA GLU A 120 4.29 13.02 9.92
C GLU A 120 4.30 14.25 10.83
N MET A 121 5.37 15.05 10.76
CA MET A 121 5.49 16.29 11.51
C MET A 121 4.40 17.31 11.16
N TRP A 122 4.04 17.42 9.88
CA TRP A 122 2.93 18.28 9.45
C TRP A 122 1.60 17.87 10.07
N PHE A 123 1.30 16.56 10.10
CA PHE A 123 0.09 16.04 10.72
C PHE A 123 0.07 16.27 12.24
N ILE A 124 1.17 15.97 12.94
CA ILE A 124 1.27 16.17 14.39
C ILE A 124 1.06 17.65 14.75
N ARG A 125 1.71 18.58 14.03
CA ARG A 125 1.52 20.03 14.26
C ARG A 125 0.05 20.43 14.08
N ARG A 126 -0.63 19.87 13.07
CA ARG A 126 -2.03 20.19 12.79
C ARG A 126 -2.99 19.67 13.86
N GLU A 127 -2.74 18.48 14.42
CA GLU A 127 -3.56 17.91 15.51
C GLU A 127 -3.40 18.70 16.81
N VAL A 128 -2.17 19.07 17.17
CA VAL A 128 -1.90 19.85 18.38
C VAL A 128 -2.22 21.34 18.19
N ARG A 129 -2.46 21.77 16.94
CA ARG A 129 -2.66 23.17 16.49
C ARG A 129 -1.48 24.07 16.84
N ILE A 130 -0.26 23.55 16.71
CA ILE A 130 0.98 24.31 16.90
C ILE A 130 1.20 25.16 15.64
N SER A 131 1.56 26.43 15.81
CA SER A 131 1.79 27.31 14.67
C SER A 131 3.05 26.88 13.89
N TRP A 132 3.11 27.20 12.60
CA TRP A 132 4.30 26.93 11.79
C TRP A 132 5.51 27.80 12.21
N THR A 133 5.27 28.86 12.97
CA THR A 133 6.26 29.81 13.51
C THR A 133 6.90 29.36 14.82
N GLU A 134 6.26 28.46 15.56
CA GLU A 134 6.86 27.86 16.75
C GLU A 134 7.98 26.90 16.34
N ARG A 135 9.20 27.31 16.64
CA ARG A 135 10.42 26.49 16.58
C ARG A 135 10.55 25.76 17.91
N GLY A 136 10.72 24.44 17.84
CA GLY A 136 11.12 23.60 18.97
C GLY A 136 12.64 23.54 19.08
#